data_AF-A0A1A0K773-F1
#
_entry.id   AF-A0A1A0K773-F1
#
_cell.length_a   1.000
_cell.length_b   1.000
_cell.length_c   1.000
_cell.angle_alpha   90.00
_cell.angle_beta   90.00
_cell.angle_gamma   90.00
#
_symmetry.space_group_name_H-M   'P 1'
#
loop_
_entity.id
_entity.type
_entity.pdbx_description
1 polymer ?
#
loop_
_entity_poly.entity_id
_entity_poly.type
_entity_poly.pdbx_seq_one_letter_code
_entity_poly.pdbx_strand_id
1 'polypeptide(L)'
;MSNPSTTFRVTGMTCAHCENAVHEEVSQVPGVAGLTVSAQEGTLTVFYNNATDNNAGNNSAKAENQASDEDIIAAVDEAGYTAERA
;
A
#
# COMPACT_ATOMS: atom_id res chain seq x y z
N MET A 1 -1.45 8.57 18.37
CA MET A 1 -0.56 8.27 17.24
C MET A 1 -1.42 7.91 16.05
N SER A 2 -1.37 8.66 14.95
CA SER A 2 -2.03 8.26 13.70
C SER A 2 -0.97 7.69 12.77
N ASN A 3 -1.06 6.41 12.40
CA ASN A 3 -0.25 5.89 11.30
C ASN A 3 -0.68 6.64 10.02
N PRO A 4 0.26 7.07 9.16
CA PRO A 4 -0.08 7.56 7.84
C PRO A 4 -0.70 6.42 7.04
N SER A 5 -1.71 6.76 6.25
CA SER A 5 -2.36 5.83 5.34
C SER A 5 -2.51 6.47 3.97
N THR A 6 -2.33 5.68 2.92
CA THR A 6 -2.52 6.08 1.53
C THR A 6 -3.59 5.20 0.91
N THR A 7 -4.51 5.81 0.18
CA THR A 7 -5.55 5.10 -0.56
C THR A 7 -5.20 5.05 -2.04
N PHE A 8 -5.39 3.88 -2.63
CA PHE A 8 -5.20 3.57 -4.03
C PHE A 8 -6.52 3.08 -4.59
N ARG A 9 -6.78 3.43 -5.84
CA ARG A 9 -7.88 2.91 -6.64
C ARG A 9 -7.35 1.75 -7.46
N VAL A 10 -7.95 0.58 -7.29
CA VAL A 10 -7.54 -0.64 -7.97
C VAL A 10 -8.59 -1.00 -9.01
N THR A 11 -8.14 -1.19 -10.25
CA THR A 11 -8.98 -1.59 -11.37
C THR A 11 -8.77 -3.06 -11.69
N GLY A 12 -9.86 -3.76 -12.04
CA GLY A 12 -9.83 -5.17 -12.42
C GLY A 12 -10.18 -6.17 -11.30
N MET A 13 -10.22 -5.75 -10.04
CA MET A 13 -10.75 -6.61 -8.95
C MET A 13 -12.25 -6.78 -9.10
N THR A 14 -12.69 -7.97 -9.52
CA THR A 14 -14.11 -8.28 -9.76
C THR A 14 -14.64 -9.43 -8.88
N CYS A 15 -13.77 -10.06 -8.10
CA CYS A 15 -14.11 -11.21 -7.25
C CYS A 15 -13.43 -11.12 -5.89
N ALA A 16 -14.02 -11.74 -4.86
CA ALA A 16 -13.44 -11.83 -3.52
C ALA A 16 -12.08 -12.56 -3.49
N HIS A 17 -11.80 -13.41 -4.48
CA HIS A 17 -10.49 -14.05 -4.62
C HIS A 17 -9.40 -13.07 -5.06
N CYS A 18 -9.76 -12.06 -5.86
CA CYS A 18 -8.87 -11.01 -6.32
C CYS A 18 -8.41 -10.13 -5.15
N GLU A 19 -9.31 -9.87 -4.21
CA GLU A 19 -9.03 -9.11 -3.00
C GLU A 19 -7.93 -9.78 -2.17
N ASN A 20 -8.03 -11.09 -1.95
CA ASN A 20 -7.04 -11.82 -1.16
C ASN A 20 -5.68 -11.86 -1.85
N ALA A 21 -5.65 -12.04 -3.18
CA ALA A 21 -4.41 -12.00 -3.96
C ALA A 21 -3.69 -10.65 -3.83
N VAL A 22 -4.41 -9.53 -4.04
CA VAL A 22 -3.84 -8.19 -3.86
C VAL A 22 -3.40 -7.95 -2.41
N HIS A 23 -4.19 -8.41 -1.45
CA HIS A 23 -3.86 -8.27 -0.04
C HIS A 23 -2.57 -8.99 0.32
N GLU A 24 -2.38 -10.23 -0.14
CA GLU A 24 -1.17 -11.02 0.12
C GLU A 24 0.09 -10.40 -0.49
N GLU A 25 0.03 -9.91 -1.72
CA GLU A 25 1.18 -9.26 -2.37
C GLU A 25 1.53 -7.93 -1.68
N VAL A 26 0.54 -7.07 -1.42
CA VAL A 26 0.78 -5.76 -0.78
C VAL A 26 1.21 -5.93 0.69
N SER A 27 0.73 -6.96 1.39
CA SER A 27 1.15 -7.24 2.77
C SER A 27 2.61 -7.66 2.87
N GLN A 28 3.21 -8.16 1.80
CA GLN A 28 4.63 -8.52 1.75
C GLN A 28 5.53 -7.31 1.52
N VAL A 29 4.97 -6.15 1.16
CA VAL A 29 5.76 -4.94 0.90
C VAL A 29 6.37 -4.41 2.21
N PRO A 30 7.70 -4.28 2.30
CA PRO A 30 8.37 -3.82 3.51
C PRO A 30 8.01 -2.37 3.84
N GLY A 31 7.56 -2.13 5.07
CA GLY A 31 7.11 -0.82 5.56
C GLY A 31 5.58 -0.69 5.67
N VAL A 32 4.83 -1.65 5.13
CA VAL A 32 3.38 -1.76 5.36
C VAL A 32 3.12 -2.25 6.78
N ALA A 33 2.36 -1.47 7.55
CA ALA A 33 1.88 -1.81 8.89
C ALA A 33 0.60 -2.65 8.85
N GLY A 34 -0.20 -2.40 7.83
CA GLY A 34 -1.48 -3.06 7.60
C GLY A 34 -2.12 -2.49 6.35
N LEU A 35 -3.17 -3.14 5.86
CA LEU A 35 -3.89 -2.67 4.68
C LEU A 35 -5.35 -3.09 4.73
N THR A 36 -6.15 -2.51 3.86
CA THR A 36 -7.58 -2.78 3.71
C THR A 36 -7.89 -2.72 2.23
N VAL A 37 -8.31 -3.85 1.66
CA VAL A 37 -8.75 -3.93 0.27
C VAL A 37 -10.26 -4.08 0.26
N SER A 38 -10.92 -3.36 -0.65
CA SER A 38 -12.35 -3.47 -0.93
C SER A 38 -12.53 -3.73 -2.42
N ALA A 39 -12.75 -4.98 -2.83
CA ALA A 39 -13.06 -5.27 -4.25
C ALA A 39 -14.41 -4.66 -4.70
N GLN A 40 -15.37 -4.50 -3.78
CA GLN A 40 -16.64 -3.83 -4.09
C GLN A 40 -16.48 -2.34 -4.39
N GLU A 41 -15.60 -1.65 -3.66
CA GLU A 41 -15.36 -0.22 -3.83
C GLU A 41 -14.25 0.06 -4.87
N GLY A 42 -13.43 -0.94 -5.18
CA GLY A 42 -12.25 -0.80 -6.02
C GLY A 42 -11.15 0.02 -5.34
N THR A 43 -11.02 -0.11 -4.01
CA THR A 43 -10.09 0.69 -3.21
C THR A 43 -9.15 -0.21 -2.41
N LEU A 44 -7.93 0.27 -2.22
CA LEU A 44 -6.88 -0.32 -1.40
C LEU A 44 -6.35 0.78 -0.49
N THR A 45 -6.52 0.67 0.82
CA THR A 45 -5.91 1.58 1.80
C THR A 45 -4.75 0.89 2.46
N VAL A 46 -3.57 1.48 2.38
CA VAL A 46 -2.35 0.97 2.99
C VAL A 46 -1.99 1.85 4.19
N PHE A 47 -1.75 1.24 5.34
CA PHE A 47 -1.27 1.89 6.55
C PHE A 47 0.24 1.63 6.65
N TYR A 48 1.03 2.67 6.86
CA TYR A 48 2.49 2.56 6.95
C TYR A 48 2.96 2.75 8.38
N ASN A 49 4.03 2.04 8.75
CA ASN A 49 4.64 2.22 10.06
C ASN A 49 5.28 3.61 10.11
N ASN A 50 4.70 4.51 10.90
CA ASN A 50 5.31 5.82 11.11
C ASN A 50 6.55 5.65 11.97
N ALA A 51 7.74 5.67 11.37
CA ALA A 51 9.00 5.77 12.11
C ALA A 51 9.23 7.17 12.72
N THR A 52 8.21 8.02 12.79
CA THR A 52 8.32 9.45 13.09
C THR A 52 7.76 9.78 14.48
N ASP A 53 8.41 9.28 15.52
CA ASP A 53 8.51 10.06 16.75
C ASP A 53 9.63 11.09 16.56
N ASN A 54 9.23 12.33 16.22
CA ASN A 54 9.97 13.59 16.31
C ASN A 54 11.35 13.70 15.59
N ASN A 55 11.40 14.60 14.59
CA ASN A 55 12.60 15.10 13.90
C ASN A 55 13.11 14.30 12.69
N ALA A 56 12.41 14.44 11.56
CA ALA A 56 13.02 14.24 10.25
C ALA A 56 12.52 15.35 9.31
N GLY A 57 13.16 16.52 9.42
CA GLY A 57 13.17 17.47 8.33
C GLY A 57 13.77 16.81 7.09
N ASN A 58 13.14 17.11 5.96
CA ASN A 58 13.71 17.14 4.62
C ASN A 58 14.89 16.18 4.27
N ASN A 59 14.58 15.21 3.40
CA ASN A 59 15.46 14.61 2.39
C ASN A 59 16.94 14.32 2.76
N SER A 60 17.23 13.09 3.18
CA SER A 60 18.41 12.27 2.77
C SER A 60 18.79 11.27 3.85
N ALA A 61 17.91 10.34 4.12
CA ALA A 61 18.34 8.98 4.37
C ALA A 61 17.34 8.13 3.61
N LYS A 62 17.84 7.38 2.64
CA LYS A 62 17.16 6.22 2.09
C LYS A 62 16.85 5.31 3.28
N ALA A 63 15.70 5.52 3.93
CA ALA A 63 15.16 4.51 4.82
C ALA A 63 14.81 3.38 3.86
N GLU A 64 15.72 2.42 3.67
CA GLU A 64 15.60 1.32 2.70
C GLU A 64 14.44 0.36 2.99
N ASN A 65 13.46 0.80 3.80
CA ASN A 65 12.37 0.03 4.36
C ASN A 65 11.15 0.94 4.61
N GLN A 66 10.83 1.82 3.66
CA GLN A 66 9.54 2.50 3.65
C GLN A 66 8.88 2.30 2.30
N ALA A 67 7.81 1.50 2.29
CA ALA A 67 6.98 1.26 1.13
C ALA A 67 6.58 2.58 0.48
N SER A 68 7.00 2.76 -0.78
CA SER A 68 6.65 3.91 -1.61
C SER A 68 5.38 3.60 -2.42
N ASP A 69 4.72 4.64 -2.95
CA ASP A 69 3.55 4.47 -3.82
C ASP A 69 3.86 3.53 -5.00
N GLU A 70 5.08 3.62 -5.56
CA GLU A 70 5.56 2.73 -6.64
C GLU A 70 5.67 1.28 -6.19
N ASP A 71 6.14 1.00 -4.96
CA ASP A 71 6.24 -0.38 -4.44
C ASP A 71 4.85 -1.00 -4.28
N ILE A 72 3.88 -0.22 -3.81
CA ILE A 72 2.49 -0.66 -3.69
C ILE A 72 1.89 -0.91 -5.07
N ILE A 73 2.09 0.00 -6.03
CA ILE A 73 1.58 -0.16 -7.39
C ILE A 73 2.21 -1.37 -8.07
N ALA A 74 3.52 -1.59 -7.88
CA ALA A 74 4.22 -2.75 -8.41
C ALA A 74 3.70 -4.07 -7.81
N ALA A 75 3.48 -4.14 -6.50
CA ALA A 75 2.90 -5.33 -5.87
C ALA A 75 1.48 -5.64 -6.40
N VAL A 76 0.69 -4.61 -6.69
CA VAL A 76 -0.64 -4.78 -7.29
C VAL A 76 -0.53 -5.24 -8.76
N ASP A 77 0.45 -4.75 -9.51
CA ASP A 77 0.75 -5.19 -10.89
C ASP A 77 1.21 -6.65 -10.93
N GLU A 78 2.04 -7.08 -9.97
CA GLU A 78 2.45 -8.49 -9.79
C GLU A 78 1.25 -9.41 -9.47
N ALA A 79 0.27 -8.91 -8.73
CA ALA A 79 -1.01 -9.60 -8.52
C ALA A 79 -1.89 -9.65 -9.79
N GLY A 80 -1.53 -8.91 -10.86
CA GLY A 80 -2.24 -8.85 -12.14
C GLY A 80 -3.31 -7.76 -12.22
N TYR A 81 -3.23 -6.73 -11.38
CA TYR A 81 -4.19 -5.61 -11.35
C TYR A 81 -3.48 -4.27 -11.49
N THR A 82 -4.23 -3.20 -11.76
CA THR A 82 -3.65 -1.85 -11.85
C THR A 82 -4.13 -0.99 -10.71
N ALA A 83 -3.19 -0.42 -9.95
CA ALA A 83 -3.45 0.56 -8.90
C ALA A 83 -3.00 1.97 -9.30
N GLU A 84 -3.79 2.97 -8.92
CA GLU A 84 -3.45 4.39 -9.04
C GLU A 84 -3.75 5.09 -7.72
N ARG A 85 -3.01 6.15 -7.37
CA ARG A 85 -3.25 6.87 -6.11
C ARG A 85 -4.59 7.63 -6.19
N ALA A 86 -5.45 7.43 -5.19
CA ALA A 86 -6.78 8.05 -5.11
C ALA A 86 -6.73 9.50 -4.59
#